data_AF-A0A7R9T9I1-F1
#
_entry.id   AF-A0A7R9T9I1-F1
#
_cell.length_a   1.000
_cell.length_b   1.000
_cell.length_c   1.000
_cell.angle_alpha   90.00
_cell.angle_beta   90.00
_cell.angle_gamma   90.00
#
_symmetry.space_group_name_H-M   'P 1'
#
loop_
_entity.id
_entity.type
_entity.pdbx_description
1 polymer ?
#
loop_
_entity_poly.entity_id
_entity_poly.type
_entity_poly.pdbx_seq_one_letter_code
_entity_poly.pdbx_strand_id
1 'polypeptide(L)'
;QTMPSYLRRFDPAHVRARTATTAVGLLERAGEHAAATTALLSLLSGDVCPEKRGAWYDRASTNFNTHLGKPADASEMLDHALADPWVRVGDRVALQRRAARLAKKTKNWRVAVAAWREDAHWDAPVERIDARAMNADAREKNKYVNVVEEDDDDGGLEDDLFSRPQGAVGGECVVSVEALALAHYSVAANGGWRGAHCETSLWTTLFGLLFADVIFCGGVPGTFR
;
A
#
# COMPACT_ATOMS: atom_id res chain seq x y z
N GLN A 1 -4.62 33.91 13.61
CA GLN A 1 -3.80 32.69 13.78
C GLN A 1 -4.13 31.75 12.63
N THR A 2 -3.13 31.22 11.94
CA THR A 2 -3.30 30.19 10.92
C THR A 2 -3.64 28.85 11.58
N MET A 3 -4.61 28.12 11.04
CA MET A 3 -5.03 26.82 11.59
C MET A 3 -3.89 25.80 11.50
N PRO A 4 -3.54 25.10 12.61
CA PRO A 4 -2.56 24.02 12.61
C PRO A 4 -2.89 22.92 11.59
N SER A 5 -1.85 22.33 10.99
CA SER A 5 -2.00 21.33 9.91
C SER A 5 -2.87 20.12 10.30
N TYR A 6 -2.76 19.64 11.54
CA TYR A 6 -3.57 18.51 12.03
C TYR A 6 -5.07 18.83 12.19
N LEU A 7 -5.44 20.11 12.27
CA LEU A 7 -6.83 20.56 12.31
C LEU A 7 -7.39 20.93 10.93
N ARG A 8 -6.52 21.21 9.95
CA ARG A 8 -6.94 21.53 8.56
C ARG A 8 -7.83 20.47 7.95
N ARG A 9 -7.76 19.22 8.43
CA ARG A 9 -8.64 18.13 7.96
C ARG A 9 -10.13 18.37 8.24
N PHE A 10 -10.45 19.26 9.17
CA PHE A 10 -11.82 19.65 9.52
C PHE A 10 -12.27 20.94 8.82
N ASP A 11 -11.41 21.55 8.00
CA ASP A 11 -11.75 22.72 7.21
C ASP A 11 -12.68 22.33 6.02
N PRO A 12 -13.67 23.17 5.67
CA PRO A 12 -14.54 22.90 4.51
C PRO A 12 -13.78 22.68 3.19
N ALA A 13 -12.63 23.33 2.99
CA ALA A 13 -11.79 23.12 1.82
C ALA A 13 -11.24 21.69 1.77
N HIS A 14 -10.87 21.11 2.91
CA HIS A 14 -10.41 19.72 2.99
C HIS A 14 -11.52 18.74 2.62
N VAL A 15 -12.74 18.96 3.12
CA VAL A 15 -13.90 18.15 2.76
C VAL A 15 -14.19 18.26 1.26
N ARG A 16 -14.21 19.48 0.70
CA ARG A 16 -14.41 19.70 -0.74
C ARG A 16 -13.34 19.03 -1.60
N ALA A 17 -12.07 19.11 -1.21
CA ALA A 17 -10.97 18.45 -1.92
C ALA A 17 -11.10 16.91 -1.90
N ARG A 18 -11.55 16.34 -0.78
CA ARG A 18 -11.88 14.90 -0.69
C ARG A 18 -13.06 14.53 -1.59
N THR A 19 -14.13 15.32 -1.60
CA THR A 19 -15.28 15.10 -2.49
C THR A 19 -14.87 15.19 -3.95
N ALA A 20 -14.07 16.19 -4.32
CA ALA A 20 -13.52 16.34 -5.67
C ALA A 20 -12.62 15.14 -6.05
N THR A 21 -11.84 14.59 -5.12
CA THR A 21 -11.06 13.36 -5.34
C THR A 21 -11.96 12.18 -5.69
N THR A 22 -13.11 12.03 -5.02
CA THR A 22 -14.11 11.01 -5.37
C THR A 22 -14.74 11.29 -6.74
N ALA A 23 -15.03 12.55 -7.05
CA ALA A 23 -15.57 12.97 -8.35
C ALA A 23 -14.61 12.67 -9.51
N VAL A 24 -13.30 12.84 -9.34
CA VAL A 24 -12.29 12.43 -10.32
C VAL A 24 -12.46 10.94 -10.68
N GLY A 25 -12.60 10.07 -9.67
CA GLY A 25 -12.81 8.65 -9.92
C GLY A 25 -14.12 8.32 -10.64
N LEU A 26 -15.17 9.15 -10.47
CA LEU A 26 -16.42 9.03 -11.22
C LEU A 26 -16.25 9.46 -12.68
N LEU A 27 -15.59 10.59 -12.92
CA LEU A 27 -15.28 11.10 -14.27
C LEU A 27 -14.44 10.09 -15.06
N GLU A 28 -13.43 9.49 -14.43
CA GLU A 28 -12.59 8.47 -15.08
C GLU A 28 -13.39 7.21 -15.45
N ARG A 29 -14.34 6.78 -14.62
CA ARG A 29 -15.25 5.66 -14.95
C ARG A 29 -16.23 6.00 -16.07
N ALA A 30 -16.59 7.28 -16.21
CA ALA A 30 -17.42 7.77 -17.31
C ALA A 30 -16.61 7.99 -18.61
N GLY A 31 -15.29 7.79 -18.61
CA GLY A 31 -14.41 8.04 -19.75
C GLY A 31 -14.05 9.52 -19.95
N GLU A 32 -14.47 10.42 -19.06
CA GLU A 32 -14.20 11.86 -19.12
C GLU A 32 -12.80 12.21 -18.59
N HIS A 33 -11.76 11.61 -19.16
CA HIS A 33 -10.39 11.75 -18.68
C HIS A 33 -9.85 13.19 -18.75
N ALA A 34 -10.33 14.00 -19.69
CA ALA A 34 -9.95 15.42 -19.80
C ALA A 34 -10.50 16.25 -18.63
N ALA A 35 -11.77 16.05 -18.28
CA ALA A 35 -12.41 16.71 -17.14
C ALA A 35 -11.77 16.24 -15.81
N ALA A 36 -11.54 14.92 -15.68
CA ALA A 36 -10.84 14.35 -14.53
C ALA A 36 -9.44 14.95 -14.33
N THR A 37 -8.69 15.11 -15.42
CA THR A 37 -7.36 15.73 -15.39
C THR A 37 -7.43 17.21 -14.98
N THR A 38 -8.41 17.96 -15.49
CA THR A 38 -8.61 19.37 -15.10
C THR A 38 -8.91 19.51 -13.61
N ALA A 39 -9.75 18.63 -13.07
CA ALA A 39 -10.03 18.58 -11.64
C ALA A 39 -8.79 18.22 -10.82
N LEU A 40 -7.99 17.25 -11.26
CA LEU A 40 -6.72 16.88 -10.62
C LEU A 40 -5.72 18.04 -10.60
N LEU A 41 -5.57 18.77 -11.71
CA LEU A 41 -4.71 19.95 -11.78
C LEU A 41 -5.17 21.05 -10.81
N SER A 42 -6.49 21.24 -10.70
CA SER A 42 -7.07 22.19 -9.75
C SER A 42 -6.86 21.78 -8.29
N LEU A 43 -6.82 20.48 -8.00
CA LEU A 43 -6.46 19.97 -6.67
C LEU A 43 -4.96 20.15 -6.39
N LEU A 44 -4.12 19.89 -7.38
CA LEU A 44 -2.66 19.99 -7.28
C LEU A 44 -2.14 21.43 -7.14
N SER A 45 -2.90 22.43 -7.60
CA SER A 45 -2.54 23.84 -7.43
C SER A 45 -2.74 24.36 -6.00
N GLY A 46 -3.50 23.65 -5.16
CA GLY A 46 -3.75 24.01 -3.76
C GLY A 46 -2.81 23.33 -2.75
N ASP A 47 -2.94 23.72 -1.48
CA ASP A 47 -2.19 23.18 -0.33
C ASP A 47 -3.01 22.22 0.56
N VAL A 48 -4.16 21.80 0.06
CA VAL A 48 -5.14 20.99 0.81
C VAL A 48 -4.95 19.50 0.51
N CYS A 49 -5.18 18.65 1.51
CA CYS A 49 -4.99 17.19 1.44
C CYS A 49 -3.60 16.78 0.93
N PRO A 50 -2.49 17.23 1.56
CA PRO A 50 -1.14 16.89 1.12
C PRO A 50 -0.92 15.36 1.02
N GLU A 51 -1.60 14.57 1.84
CA GLU A 51 -1.58 13.10 1.80
C GLU A 51 -2.14 12.47 0.51
N LYS A 52 -2.82 13.24 -0.34
CA LYS A 52 -3.39 12.77 -1.61
C LYS A 52 -2.58 13.15 -2.82
N ARG A 53 -1.57 14.02 -2.69
CA ARG A 53 -0.84 14.57 -3.84
C ARG A 53 -0.14 13.51 -4.66
N GLY A 54 0.50 12.53 -4.02
CA GLY A 54 1.13 11.40 -4.72
C GLY A 54 0.13 10.64 -5.59
N ALA A 55 -1.03 10.29 -5.04
CA ALA A 55 -2.11 9.66 -5.78
C ALA A 55 -2.66 10.55 -6.91
N TRP A 56 -2.82 11.86 -6.68
CA TRP A 56 -3.28 12.79 -7.72
C TRP A 56 -2.29 12.91 -8.88
N TYR A 57 -0.99 13.00 -8.61
CA TYR A 57 0.06 12.97 -9.64
C TYR A 57 0.05 11.64 -10.41
N ASP A 58 -0.12 10.51 -9.72
CA ASP A 58 -0.18 9.20 -10.36
C ASP A 58 -1.38 9.08 -11.31
N ARG A 59 -2.57 9.53 -10.87
CA ARG A 59 -3.77 9.57 -11.73
C ARG A 59 -3.60 10.55 -12.89
N ALA A 60 -3.13 11.77 -12.64
CA ALA A 60 -2.95 12.79 -13.69
C ALA A 60 -1.97 12.32 -14.76
N SER A 61 -0.82 11.78 -14.36
CA SER A 61 0.16 11.21 -15.30
C SER A 61 -0.40 10.01 -16.07
N THR A 62 -1.27 9.19 -15.46
CA THR A 62 -2.00 8.10 -16.15
C THR A 62 -2.94 8.65 -17.20
N ASN A 63 -3.74 9.67 -16.85
CA ASN A 63 -4.69 10.28 -17.77
C ASN A 63 -3.98 10.90 -18.96
N PHE A 64 -2.91 11.65 -18.75
CA PHE A 64 -2.09 12.19 -19.84
C PHE A 64 -1.48 11.10 -20.73
N ASN A 65 -0.79 10.12 -20.15
CA ASN A 65 -0.04 9.14 -20.94
C ASN A 65 -0.93 8.11 -21.65
N THR A 66 -1.93 7.56 -20.96
CA THR A 66 -2.72 6.42 -21.44
C THR A 66 -4.00 6.85 -22.13
N HIS A 67 -4.73 7.81 -21.56
CA HIS A 67 -6.08 8.13 -22.00
C HIS A 67 -6.14 9.31 -22.97
N LEU A 68 -5.26 10.30 -22.81
CA LEU A 68 -5.23 11.52 -23.64
C LEU A 68 -4.14 11.47 -24.73
N GLY A 69 -3.26 10.47 -24.71
CA GLY A 69 -2.19 10.32 -25.70
C GLY A 69 -1.13 11.43 -25.64
N LYS A 70 -0.94 12.06 -24.48
CA LYS A 70 -0.01 13.16 -24.24
C LYS A 70 1.16 12.72 -23.32
N PRO A 71 2.14 11.96 -23.84
CA PRO A 71 3.25 11.48 -23.02
C PRO A 71 4.21 12.59 -22.57
N ALA A 72 4.30 13.72 -23.29
CA ALA A 72 5.11 14.87 -22.88
C ALA A 72 4.55 15.49 -21.59
N ASP A 73 3.25 15.83 -21.59
CA ASP A 73 2.54 16.34 -20.40
C ASP A 73 2.62 15.36 -19.23
N ALA A 74 2.55 14.05 -19.49
CA ALA A 74 2.73 13.04 -18.45
C ALA A 74 4.15 13.04 -17.86
N SER A 75 5.18 13.27 -18.68
CA SER A 75 6.56 13.37 -18.21
C SER A 75 6.77 14.62 -17.37
N GLU A 76 6.23 15.76 -17.79
CA GLU A 76 6.25 17.00 -17.02
C GLU A 76 5.54 16.85 -15.67
N MET A 77 4.37 16.20 -15.66
CA MET A 77 3.63 15.89 -14.44
C MET A 77 4.45 15.06 -13.44
N LEU A 78 5.24 14.09 -13.95
CA LEU A 78 6.11 13.26 -13.12
C LEU A 78 7.30 14.05 -12.58
N ASP A 79 7.87 14.95 -13.38
CA ASP A 79 8.95 15.84 -12.94
C ASP A 79 8.48 16.75 -11.79
N HIS A 80 7.27 17.31 -11.88
CA HIS A 80 6.66 18.05 -10.78
C HIS A 80 6.42 17.18 -9.55
N ALA A 81 5.91 15.96 -9.73
CA ALA A 81 5.67 15.03 -8.62
C ALA A 81 6.95 14.68 -7.87
N LEU A 82 8.07 14.50 -8.58
CA LEU A 82 9.37 14.22 -7.98
C LEU A 82 9.99 15.44 -7.28
N ALA A 83 9.64 16.67 -7.69
CA ALA A 83 10.05 17.89 -7.02
C ALA A 83 9.17 18.27 -5.81
N ASP A 84 7.94 17.73 -5.73
CA ASP A 84 6.97 18.09 -4.70
C ASP A 84 7.31 17.47 -3.33
N PRO A 85 7.54 18.26 -2.27
CA PRO A 85 7.92 17.75 -0.95
C PRO A 85 6.78 17.03 -0.21
N TRP A 86 5.52 17.20 -0.61
CA TRP A 86 4.36 16.54 -0.01
C TRP A 86 4.11 15.13 -0.56
N VAL A 87 4.77 14.75 -1.66
CA VAL A 87 4.70 13.38 -2.20
C VAL A 87 5.51 12.44 -1.30
N ARG A 88 4.77 11.53 -0.62
CA ARG A 88 5.27 10.59 0.39
C ARG A 88 6.04 9.42 -0.23
N VAL A 89 6.80 8.71 0.62
CA VAL A 89 7.76 7.65 0.22
C VAL A 89 7.15 6.61 -0.73
N GLY A 90 6.02 5.99 -0.38
CA GLY A 90 5.40 4.94 -1.20
C GLY A 90 4.97 5.45 -2.59
N ASP A 91 4.23 6.56 -2.62
CA ASP A 91 3.81 7.19 -3.89
C ASP A 91 5.02 7.65 -4.71
N ARG A 92 6.06 8.18 -4.05
CA ARG A 92 7.29 8.64 -4.70
C ARG A 92 7.98 7.51 -5.45
N VAL A 93 8.13 6.34 -4.82
CA VAL A 93 8.73 5.16 -5.49
C VAL A 93 7.89 4.72 -6.69
N ALA A 94 6.57 4.72 -6.57
CA ALA A 94 5.67 4.39 -7.68
C ALA A 94 5.82 5.38 -8.86
N LEU A 95 5.87 6.69 -8.55
CA LEU A 95 6.07 7.77 -9.52
C LEU A 95 7.46 7.72 -10.16
N GLN A 96 8.50 7.42 -9.38
CA GLN A 96 9.88 7.18 -9.84
C GLN A 96 9.94 6.03 -10.85
N ARG A 97 9.37 4.87 -10.52
CA ARG A 97 9.27 3.70 -11.42
C ARG A 97 8.53 4.07 -12.72
N ARG A 98 7.46 4.86 -12.63
CA ARG A 98 6.70 5.33 -13.79
C ARG A 98 7.49 6.31 -14.66
N ALA A 99 8.14 7.30 -14.05
CA ALA A 99 9.01 8.25 -14.73
C ALA A 99 10.15 7.52 -15.45
N ALA A 100 10.72 6.50 -14.81
CA ALA A 100 11.75 5.66 -15.41
C ALA A 100 11.27 4.93 -16.69
N ARG A 101 10.05 4.38 -16.68
CA ARG A 101 9.45 3.76 -17.89
C ARG A 101 9.21 4.78 -18.99
N LEU A 102 8.76 5.98 -18.66
CA LEU A 102 8.41 7.02 -19.63
C LEU A 102 9.62 7.78 -20.18
N ALA A 103 10.73 7.83 -19.44
CA ALA A 103 11.91 8.65 -19.74
C ALA A 103 12.49 8.39 -21.15
N LYS A 104 12.57 7.13 -21.58
CA LYS A 104 13.09 6.79 -22.93
C LYS A 104 12.14 7.26 -24.03
N LYS A 105 10.83 7.10 -23.84
CA LYS A 105 9.79 7.49 -24.81
C LYS A 105 9.74 9.02 -25.00
N THR A 106 10.05 9.76 -23.96
CA THR A 106 9.96 11.24 -23.93
C THR A 106 11.32 11.92 -24.04
N LYS A 107 12.41 11.15 -24.20
CA LYS A 107 13.80 11.65 -24.24
C LYS A 107 14.20 12.45 -22.99
N ASN A 108 13.58 12.16 -21.84
CA ASN A 108 13.94 12.78 -20.55
C ASN A 108 15.19 12.11 -19.98
N TRP A 109 16.36 12.51 -20.47
CA TRP A 109 17.63 11.90 -20.07
C TRP A 109 18.00 12.13 -18.61
N ARG A 110 17.61 13.27 -18.04
CA ARG A 110 17.80 13.55 -16.60
C ARG A 110 17.19 12.45 -15.74
N VAL A 111 15.97 12.02 -16.05
CA VAL A 111 15.31 10.90 -15.35
C VAL A 111 15.87 9.54 -15.79
N ALA A 112 16.32 9.40 -17.03
CA ALA A 112 16.88 8.14 -17.53
C ALA A 112 18.18 7.73 -16.84
N VAL A 113 18.99 8.69 -16.41
CA VAL A 113 20.28 8.46 -15.71
C VAL A 113 20.24 8.81 -14.21
N ALA A 114 19.06 9.03 -13.65
CA ALA A 114 18.93 9.43 -12.25
C ALA A 114 19.39 8.31 -11.29
N ALA A 115 20.23 8.66 -10.32
CA ALA A 115 20.82 7.70 -9.37
C ALA A 115 19.76 6.94 -8.54
N TRP A 116 18.66 7.60 -8.15
CA TRP A 116 17.56 6.98 -7.39
C TRP A 116 16.86 5.82 -8.12
N ARG A 117 17.13 5.59 -9.41
CA ARG A 117 16.54 4.49 -10.18
C ARG A 117 16.89 3.13 -9.62
N GLU A 118 18.11 2.94 -9.14
CA GLU A 118 18.55 1.66 -8.57
C GLU A 118 17.71 1.32 -7.35
N ASP A 119 17.59 2.26 -6.41
CA ASP A 119 16.74 2.12 -5.23
C ASP A 119 15.26 1.91 -5.60
N ALA A 120 14.78 2.66 -6.59
CA ALA A 120 13.39 2.53 -7.04
C ALA A 120 13.13 1.16 -7.68
N HIS A 121 14.11 0.50 -8.28
CA HIS A 121 13.97 -0.82 -8.90
C HIS A 121 14.42 -1.98 -8.00
N TRP A 122 14.83 -1.68 -6.77
CA TRP A 122 15.13 -2.73 -5.81
C TRP A 122 13.85 -3.51 -5.48
N ASP A 123 13.98 -4.84 -5.50
CA ASP A 123 12.94 -5.78 -5.11
C ASP A 123 13.51 -6.69 -4.03
N ALA A 124 12.68 -7.00 -3.03
CA ALA A 124 13.05 -7.91 -1.95
C ALA A 124 13.24 -9.34 -2.49
N PRO A 125 14.08 -10.17 -1.84
CA PRO A 125 14.15 -11.60 -2.15
C PRO A 125 12.76 -12.24 -2.08
N VAL A 126 12.43 -13.05 -3.09
CA VAL A 126 11.12 -13.72 -3.20
C VAL A 126 11.31 -15.23 -3.07
N GLU A 127 10.62 -15.82 -2.10
CA GLU A 127 10.43 -17.27 -1.98
C GLU A 127 9.05 -17.65 -2.54
N ARG A 128 8.94 -18.83 -3.15
CA ARG A 128 7.67 -19.33 -3.72
C ARG A 128 7.27 -20.60 -2.99
N ILE A 129 6.02 -20.62 -2.53
CA ILE A 129 5.39 -21.74 -1.87
C ILE A 129 4.26 -22.21 -2.79
N ASP A 130 4.33 -23.45 -3.25
CA ASP A 130 3.30 -24.04 -4.09
C ASP A 130 2.16 -24.59 -3.22
N ALA A 131 0.92 -24.25 -3.57
CA ALA A 131 -0.26 -24.76 -2.89
C ALA A 131 -1.48 -24.86 -3.81
N ARG A 132 -2.38 -25.78 -3.48
CA ARG A 132 -3.63 -25.99 -4.22
C ARG A 132 -4.72 -25.05 -3.71
N ALA A 133 -5.23 -24.19 -4.60
CA ALA A 133 -6.40 -23.35 -4.32
C ALA A 133 -7.70 -24.15 -4.47
N MET A 134 -8.61 -24.04 -3.49
CA MET A 134 -9.87 -24.80 -3.45
C MET A 134 -11.07 -24.05 -4.05
N ASN A 135 -10.93 -22.76 -4.30
CA ASN A 135 -12.01 -21.89 -4.75
C ASN A 135 -11.58 -20.97 -5.91
N ALA A 136 -10.70 -21.44 -6.80
CA ALA A 136 -10.17 -20.66 -7.91
C ALA A 136 -11.24 -20.01 -8.81
N ASP A 137 -12.44 -20.62 -8.88
CA ASP A 137 -13.57 -20.13 -9.68
C ASP A 137 -14.58 -19.26 -8.90
N ALA A 138 -14.38 -19.09 -7.58
CA ALA A 138 -15.25 -18.25 -6.75
C ALA A 138 -14.75 -16.80 -6.75
N ARG A 139 -15.64 -15.81 -6.80
CA ARG A 139 -15.30 -14.38 -6.61
C ARG A 139 -14.96 -14.05 -5.13
N GLU A 140 -14.37 -15.00 -4.41
CA GLU A 140 -14.01 -14.91 -3.00
C GLU A 140 -12.49 -14.88 -2.83
N LYS A 141 -12.00 -14.53 -1.64
CA LYS A 141 -10.57 -14.64 -1.33
C LYS A 141 -10.14 -16.10 -1.45
N ASN A 142 -9.01 -16.35 -2.11
CA ASN A 142 -8.48 -17.70 -2.29
C ASN A 142 -8.26 -18.39 -0.95
N LYS A 143 -8.68 -19.65 -0.87
CA LYS A 143 -8.48 -20.54 0.26
C LYS A 143 -7.69 -21.77 -0.22
N TYR A 144 -6.77 -22.22 0.60
CA TYR A 144 -5.77 -23.23 0.22
C TYR A 144 -5.92 -24.47 1.10
N VAL A 145 -5.56 -25.64 0.58
CA VAL A 145 -5.41 -26.83 1.42
C VAL A 145 -4.00 -26.84 1.98
N ASN A 146 -3.90 -27.04 3.28
CA ASN A 146 -2.67 -27.52 3.89
C ASN A 146 -2.86 -29.00 4.26
N VAL A 147 -1.89 -29.84 3.88
CA VAL A 147 -1.78 -31.21 4.36
C VAL A 147 -0.85 -31.14 5.54
N VAL A 148 -1.39 -31.21 6.75
CA VAL A 148 -0.55 -31.36 7.93
C VAL A 148 -0.12 -32.82 7.93
N GLU A 149 1.15 -33.09 7.65
CA GLU A 149 1.72 -34.42 7.90
C GLU A 149 1.58 -34.68 9.40
N GLU A 150 0.91 -35.78 9.77
CA GLU A 150 0.82 -36.23 11.16
C GLU A 150 2.22 -36.65 11.60
N ASP A 151 2.93 -35.76 12.29
CA ASP A 151 4.09 -36.19 13.07
C ASP A 151 3.58 -37.06 14.22
N ASP A 152 3.84 -38.37 14.14
CA ASP A 152 3.58 -39.40 15.16
C ASP A 152 4.44 -39.17 16.44
N ASP A 153 4.42 -37.98 17.04
CA ASP A 153 5.14 -37.71 18.29
C ASP A 153 4.16 -37.44 19.46
N ASP A 154 3.92 -38.51 20.21
CA ASP A 154 3.19 -38.56 21.48
C ASP A 154 4.02 -37.89 22.58
N GLY A 155 4.05 -36.55 22.59
CA GLY A 155 4.88 -35.77 23.51
C GLY A 155 4.24 -34.45 23.90
N GLY A 156 3.32 -34.49 24.86
CA GLY A 156 2.49 -33.35 25.27
C GLY A 156 3.23 -32.06 25.64
N LEU A 157 2.70 -30.94 25.14
CA LEU A 157 2.55 -29.69 25.88
C LEU A 157 1.43 -28.85 25.24
N GLU A 158 0.66 -28.23 26.12
CA GLU A 158 -0.66 -27.63 25.97
C GLU A 158 -0.88 -26.73 24.74
N ASP A 159 -2.04 -26.93 24.10
CA ASP A 159 -2.90 -25.92 23.46
C ASP A 159 -2.17 -24.73 22.79
N ASP A 160 -1.47 -25.01 21.68
CA ASP A 160 -0.93 -23.96 20.81
C ASP A 160 -2.08 -23.33 20.00
N LEU A 161 -2.83 -22.45 20.66
CA LEU A 161 -3.95 -21.66 20.15
C LEU A 161 -3.59 -20.78 18.92
N PHE A 162 -2.33 -20.80 18.50
CA PHE A 162 -1.76 -19.94 17.46
C PHE A 162 -1.46 -20.65 16.13
N SER A 163 -1.46 -21.99 16.08
CA SER A 163 -0.91 -22.70 14.91
C SER A 163 -1.85 -23.73 14.28
N ARG A 164 -2.89 -24.20 14.98
CA ARG A 164 -3.75 -25.29 14.48
C ARG A 164 -5.04 -24.72 13.86
N PRO A 165 -5.25 -24.83 12.53
CA PRO A 165 -6.47 -24.33 11.93
C PRO A 165 -7.67 -25.18 12.39
N GLN A 166 -8.69 -24.50 12.91
CA GLN A 166 -9.88 -25.13 13.47
C GLN A 166 -10.73 -25.76 12.36
N GLY A 167 -10.95 -27.09 12.42
CA GLY A 167 -11.89 -27.79 11.53
C GLY A 167 -11.32 -28.85 10.58
N ALA A 168 -10.17 -29.45 10.89
CA ALA A 168 -9.65 -30.58 10.11
C ALA A 168 -10.56 -31.82 10.25
N VAL A 169 -11.21 -32.23 9.16
CA VAL A 169 -11.80 -33.56 9.00
C VAL A 169 -10.98 -34.28 7.94
N GLY A 170 -10.19 -35.28 8.34
CA GLY A 170 -9.37 -36.07 7.41
C GLY A 170 -8.04 -35.44 6.97
N GLY A 171 -7.38 -34.64 7.82
CA GLY A 171 -6.03 -34.11 7.56
C GLY A 171 -5.94 -32.92 6.59
N GLU A 172 -6.99 -32.63 5.84
CA GLU A 172 -7.09 -31.45 4.99
C GLU A 172 -7.78 -30.30 5.74
N CYS A 173 -7.10 -29.15 5.84
CA CYS A 173 -7.71 -27.93 6.37
C CYS A 173 -7.62 -26.78 5.37
N VAL A 174 -8.70 -25.99 5.31
CA VAL A 174 -8.83 -24.84 4.43
C VAL A 174 -8.26 -23.61 5.14
N VAL A 175 -7.12 -23.09 4.65
CA VAL A 175 -6.35 -22.01 5.28
C VAL A 175 -6.21 -20.78 4.37
N SER A 176 -5.90 -19.63 4.98
CA SER A 176 -5.52 -18.42 4.24
C SER A 176 -4.07 -18.53 3.70
N VAL A 177 -3.66 -17.60 2.83
CA VAL A 177 -2.27 -17.56 2.33
C VAL A 177 -1.26 -17.34 3.45
N GLU A 178 -1.64 -16.57 4.47
CA GLU A 178 -0.77 -16.23 5.59
C GLU A 178 -0.60 -17.42 6.53
N ALA A 179 -1.67 -18.17 6.80
CA ALA A 179 -1.61 -19.41 7.57
C ALA A 179 -0.83 -20.51 6.83
N LEU A 180 -0.97 -20.59 5.49
CA LEU A 180 -0.14 -21.46 4.66
C LEU A 180 1.35 -21.11 4.76
N ALA A 181 1.70 -19.82 4.69
CA ALA A 181 3.08 -19.37 4.83
C ALA A 181 3.65 -19.68 6.23
N LEU A 182 2.87 -19.49 7.29
CA LEU A 182 3.28 -19.86 8.66
C LEU A 182 3.55 -21.36 8.77
N ALA A 183 2.67 -22.20 8.20
CA ALA A 183 2.89 -23.64 8.19
C ALA A 183 4.18 -24.03 7.46
N HIS A 184 4.44 -23.44 6.28
CA HIS A 184 5.70 -23.66 5.55
C HIS A 184 6.93 -23.38 6.41
N TYR A 185 6.99 -22.23 7.10
CA TYR A 185 8.15 -21.88 7.93
C TYR A 185 8.22 -22.65 9.27
N SER A 186 7.12 -23.26 9.72
CA SER A 186 7.10 -24.09 10.93
C SER A 186 7.75 -25.46 10.75
N VAL A 187 7.84 -25.96 9.51
CA VAL A 187 8.49 -27.24 9.21
C VAL A 187 9.98 -27.17 9.55
N ALA A 188 10.51 -28.20 10.22
CA ALA A 188 11.90 -28.25 10.64
C ALA A 188 12.90 -28.03 9.48
N ALA A 189 12.60 -28.60 8.30
CA ALA A 189 13.40 -28.41 7.08
C ALA A 189 13.45 -26.94 6.60
N ASN A 190 12.44 -26.13 6.93
CA ASN A 190 12.33 -24.71 6.57
C ASN A 190 12.67 -23.77 7.73
N GLY A 191 13.22 -24.32 8.82
CA GLY A 191 13.78 -23.58 9.95
C GLY A 191 13.03 -23.71 11.28
N GLY A 192 11.89 -24.41 11.33
CA GLY A 192 11.21 -24.70 12.60
C GLY A 192 10.71 -23.46 13.33
N TRP A 193 10.33 -22.43 12.57
CA TRP A 193 10.02 -21.11 13.12
C TRP A 193 8.63 -21.07 13.76
N ARG A 194 8.51 -20.26 14.81
CA ARG A 194 7.22 -19.82 15.35
C ARG A 194 6.97 -18.37 14.95
N GLY A 195 5.74 -18.07 14.55
CA GLY A 195 5.38 -16.74 14.07
C GLY A 195 3.89 -16.45 14.19
N ALA A 196 3.53 -15.19 13.98
CA ALA A 196 2.14 -14.73 14.00
C ALA A 196 1.88 -13.80 12.82
N HIS A 197 0.71 -13.94 12.19
CA HIS A 197 0.25 -12.99 11.18
C HIS A 197 -0.35 -11.76 11.85
N CYS A 198 0.34 -10.62 11.75
CA CYS A 198 -0.02 -9.41 12.48
C CYS A 198 0.12 -8.11 11.66
N GLU A 199 0.42 -8.20 10.36
CA GLU A 199 0.63 -7.06 9.45
C GLU A 199 1.38 -5.88 10.13
N THR A 200 0.74 -4.71 10.21
CA THR A 200 1.30 -3.51 10.85
C THR A 200 0.96 -3.44 12.35
N SER A 201 0.02 -4.27 12.83
CA SER A 201 -0.53 -4.17 14.19
C SER A 201 0.51 -4.42 15.27
N LEU A 202 1.47 -5.32 15.04
CA LEU A 202 2.58 -5.58 15.97
C LEU A 202 3.38 -4.31 16.22
N TRP A 203 3.84 -3.67 15.15
CA TRP A 203 4.65 -2.46 15.23
C TRP A 203 3.89 -1.27 15.82
N THR A 204 2.62 -1.09 15.44
CA THR A 204 1.79 -0.01 16.02
C THR A 204 1.49 -0.24 17.50
N THR A 205 1.30 -1.49 17.91
CA THR A 205 1.06 -1.83 19.32
C THR A 205 2.31 -1.60 20.15
N LEU A 206 3.46 -2.10 19.70
CA LEU A 206 4.74 -1.84 20.36
C LEU A 206 5.04 -0.34 20.46
N PHE A 207 4.83 0.41 19.39
CA PHE A 207 4.99 1.87 19.39
C PHE A 207 4.05 2.53 20.41
N GLY A 208 2.77 2.15 20.41
CA GLY A 208 1.78 2.68 21.35
C GLY A 208 2.12 2.39 22.81
N LEU A 209 2.62 1.19 23.11
CA LEU A 209 3.02 0.78 24.46
C LEU A 209 4.29 1.50 24.93
N LEU A 210 5.30 1.61 24.05
CA LEU A 210 6.60 2.21 24.39
C LEU A 210 6.54 3.74 24.53
N PHE A 211 5.61 4.39 23.83
CA PHE A 211 5.52 5.86 23.78
C PHE A 211 4.18 6.41 24.28
N ALA A 212 3.46 5.65 25.12
CA ALA A 212 2.14 6.04 25.61
C ALA A 212 2.17 7.41 26.32
N ASP A 213 3.19 7.64 27.15
CA ASP A 213 3.42 8.89 27.88
C ASP A 213 3.63 10.09 26.94
N VAL A 214 4.35 9.90 25.84
CA VAL A 214 4.59 10.92 24.80
C VAL A 214 3.34 11.14 23.96
N ILE A 215 2.65 10.08 23.52
CA ILE A 215 1.43 10.16 22.69
C ILE A 215 0.32 10.90 23.44
N PHE A 216 0.17 10.61 24.73
CA PHE A 216 -0.85 11.22 25.60
C PHE A 216 -0.30 12.40 26.42
N CYS A 217 0.84 12.97 26.04
CA CYS A 217 1.38 14.12 26.76
C CYS A 217 0.42 15.33 26.66
N GLY A 218 0.29 16.04 27.78
CA GLY A 218 -0.41 17.31 27.81
C GLY A 218 0.42 18.43 27.16
N GLY A 219 -0.24 19.55 26.86
CA GLY A 219 0.44 20.79 26.46
C GLY A 219 0.53 21.04 24.96
N VAL A 220 0.01 20.15 24.11
CA VAL A 220 -0.20 20.43 22.67
C VAL A 220 -1.62 20.96 22.48
N PRO A 221 -1.82 22.25 22.12
CA PRO A 221 -3.17 22.82 22.04
C PRO A 221 -4.03 22.15 20.98
N GLY A 222 -5.26 21.76 21.34
CA GLY A 222 -6.26 21.29 20.40
C GLY A 222 -6.11 19.84 19.90
N THR A 223 -5.20 19.04 20.46
CA THR A 223 -5.09 17.59 20.20
C THR A 223 -6.05 16.75 21.05
N PHE A 224 -6.30 17.17 22.29
CA PHE A 224 -7.38 16.67 23.14
C PHE A 224 -8.41 17.79 23.33
N ARG A 225 -9.67 17.52 22.98
CA ARG A 225 -10.77 18.50 22.95
C ARG A 225 -12.02 17.90 23.55
#